data_AF-A0A174QNG0-F1
#
_entry.id   AF-A0A174QNG0-F1
#
_cell.length_a   1.000
_cell.length_b   1.000
_cell.length_c   1.000
_cell.angle_alpha   90.00
_cell.angle_beta   90.00
_cell.angle_gamma   90.00
#
_symmetry.space_group_name_H-M   'P 1'
#
loop_
_entity.id
_entity.type
_entity.pdbx_description
1 polymer ?
#
loop_
_entity_poly.entity_id
_entity_poly.type
_entity_poly.pdbx_seq_one_letter_code
_entity_poly.pdbx_strand_id
1 'polypeptide(L)'
;MQLIEEWEKSVNSYSQDYTEEYELFISGSNSRMLSGELATLLSGRYVQFPIYPFSYQEYTEIRHLEQNRESYMGYMNTGGIPELFVLPEKQEVQRNYLSALKDTILLKDIIQRYSIRDPRLLEDLFAFLVGNASNLVSIGNIVNYFKSQGRKTSYDAVAAYIGYIEDSFLAYRCERFDLRGKEILSGTAKYYINDLAFKNFLYPGTAYGVGYKLENLVYLELLRAGYDVYTGCAKEKEVDFVARKGDRTVYLQSTYMLVDEQTMRREYASLESIQDNYEKLVVSLDDFCLPSNEGIRHVRAWELHGLL
;
A
#
# COMPACT_ATOMS: atom_id res chain seq x y z
N MET A 1 17.55 13.91 9.32
CA MET A 1 18.46 13.50 10.43
C MET A 1 18.01 14.29 11.63
N GLN A 2 17.60 13.62 12.70
CA GLN A 2 17.23 14.30 13.95
C GLN A 2 18.54 14.66 14.65
N LEU A 3 18.89 15.95 14.62
CA LEU A 3 20.18 16.47 15.06
C LEU A 3 20.14 17.04 16.49
N ILE A 4 18.96 17.05 17.11
CA ILE A 4 18.71 17.64 18.41
C ILE A 4 18.36 16.50 19.37
N GLU A 5 19.20 16.33 20.39
CA GLU A 5 18.93 15.43 21.51
C GLU A 5 17.72 15.92 22.30
N GLU A 6 16.87 15.00 22.74
CA GLU A 6 15.70 15.26 23.59
C GLU A 6 14.65 16.24 23.03
N TRP A 7 14.61 16.49 21.72
CA TRP A 7 13.63 17.39 21.09
C TRP A 7 12.17 17.03 21.43
N GLU A 8 11.88 15.74 21.67
CA GLU A 8 10.56 15.24 22.06
C GLU A 8 10.07 15.85 23.38
N LYS A 9 10.97 16.20 24.31
CA LYS A 9 10.62 16.91 25.55
C LYS A 9 10.19 18.33 25.27
N SER A 10 10.86 19.01 24.35
CA SER A 10 10.49 20.38 23.93
C SER A 10 9.12 20.39 23.27
N VAL A 11 8.85 19.44 22.36
CA VAL A 11 7.52 19.30 21.75
C VAL A 11 6.46 19.07 22.81
N ASN A 12 6.71 18.16 23.76
CA ASN A 12 5.76 17.88 24.83
C ASN A 12 5.54 19.07 25.78
N SER A 13 6.55 19.92 25.98
CA SER A 13 6.42 21.14 26.76
C SER A 13 5.54 22.15 26.04
N TYR A 14 5.80 22.43 24.76
CA TYR A 14 5.01 23.39 23.99
C TYR A 14 3.57 22.90 23.75
N SER A 15 3.35 21.60 23.58
CA SER A 15 1.99 21.05 23.43
C SER A 15 1.15 21.12 24.70
N GLN A 16 1.76 21.47 25.84
CA GLN A 16 1.12 21.60 27.16
C GLN A 16 1.14 23.02 27.70
N ASP A 17 1.73 23.97 26.97
CA ASP A 17 1.73 25.35 27.39
C ASP A 17 0.38 25.98 27.01
N TYR A 18 -0.38 26.37 28.04
CA TYR A 18 -1.69 27.02 27.88
C TYR A 18 -1.61 28.54 27.93
N THR A 19 -0.40 29.09 28.10
CA THR A 19 -0.20 30.54 28.19
C THR A 19 -0.02 31.21 26.83
N GLU A 20 0.34 30.43 25.81
CA GLU A 20 0.61 30.88 24.44
C GLU A 20 -0.03 29.90 23.45
N GLU A 21 -0.43 30.39 22.27
CA GLU A 21 -1.00 29.56 21.20
C GLU A 21 0.11 29.04 20.28
N TYR A 22 0.27 27.71 20.19
CA TYR A 22 1.23 27.05 19.32
C TYR A 22 0.56 26.01 18.42
N GLU A 23 0.96 25.95 17.16
CA GLU A 23 0.72 24.80 16.28
C GLU A 23 2.04 24.08 15.99
N LEU A 24 2.11 22.79 16.32
CA LEU A 24 3.32 21.99 16.18
C LEU A 24 3.16 20.95 15.07
N PHE A 25 4.00 21.07 14.04
CA PHE A 25 4.06 20.11 12.95
C PHE A 25 5.36 19.33 13.00
N ILE A 26 5.24 18.01 12.91
CA ILE A 26 6.35 17.07 13.00
C ILE A 26 6.30 16.19 11.76
N SER A 27 7.37 16.18 10.97
CA SER A 27 7.48 15.34 9.77
C SER A 27 8.64 14.36 9.89
N GLY A 28 8.44 13.15 9.35
CA GLY A 28 9.43 12.09 9.37
C GLY A 28 9.21 11.10 8.24
N SER A 29 10.30 10.52 7.74
CA SER A 29 10.29 9.52 6.65
C SER A 29 10.01 8.09 7.13
N ASN A 30 9.71 7.88 8.41
CA ASN A 30 9.52 6.57 9.00
C ASN A 30 8.46 6.62 10.12
N SER A 31 7.58 5.63 10.14
CA SER A 31 6.44 5.56 11.07
C SER A 31 6.86 5.47 12.54
N ARG A 32 8.06 4.92 12.83
CA ARG A 32 8.55 4.80 14.21
C ARG A 32 8.92 6.10 14.89
N MET A 33 9.12 7.19 14.14
CA MET A 33 9.40 8.48 14.76
C MET A 33 8.27 8.90 15.72
N LEU A 34 7.03 8.49 15.42
CA LEU A 34 5.83 8.80 16.19
C LEU A 34 5.32 7.64 17.05
N SER A 35 5.90 6.43 16.97
CA SER A 35 5.39 5.25 17.70
C SER A 35 6.26 4.80 18.89
N GLY A 36 7.33 5.54 19.19
CA GLY A 36 8.23 5.27 20.31
C GLY A 36 8.07 6.22 21.51
N GLU A 37 9.18 6.73 22.02
CA GLU A 37 9.24 7.63 23.18
C GLU A 37 8.41 8.91 22.99
N LEU A 38 8.39 9.46 21.78
CA LEU A 38 7.56 10.63 21.44
C LEU A 38 6.06 10.34 21.58
N ALA A 39 5.59 9.19 21.12
CA ALA A 39 4.19 8.76 21.30
C ALA A 39 3.83 8.69 22.78
N THR A 40 4.76 8.15 23.57
CA THR A 40 4.62 8.00 25.02
C THR A 40 4.53 9.36 25.70
N LEU A 41 5.42 10.31 25.35
CA LEU A 41 5.43 11.67 25.90
C LEU A 41 4.18 12.46 25.51
N LEU A 42 3.77 12.39 24.25
CA LEU A 42 2.56 13.04 23.78
C LEU A 42 1.29 12.37 24.32
N SER A 43 1.36 11.11 24.76
CA SER A 43 0.25 10.35 25.37
C SER A 43 -1.03 10.42 24.52
N GLY A 44 -0.89 10.27 23.20
CA GLY A 44 -2.00 10.31 22.24
C GLY A 44 -2.51 11.71 21.85
N ARG A 45 -1.88 12.78 22.31
CA ARG A 45 -2.22 14.17 21.93
C ARG A 45 -1.57 14.60 20.62
N TYR A 46 -1.79 13.82 19.57
CA TYR A 46 -1.32 14.14 18.23
C TYR A 46 -2.28 13.56 17.20
N VAL A 47 -2.29 14.18 16.02
CA VAL A 47 -2.97 13.65 14.84
C VAL A 47 -1.90 13.30 13.82
N GLN A 48 -1.92 12.08 13.32
CA GLN A 48 -0.97 11.61 12.33
C GLN A 48 -1.60 11.66 10.93
N PHE A 49 -0.87 12.22 9.99
CA PHE A 49 -1.25 12.26 8.58
C PHE A 49 -0.23 11.46 7.77
N PRO A 50 -0.60 10.27 7.25
CA PRO A 50 0.27 9.54 6.34
C PRO A 50 0.35 10.29 4.99
N ILE A 51 1.56 10.45 4.47
CA ILE A 51 1.80 11.07 3.17
C ILE A 51 2.20 9.98 2.17
N TYR A 52 1.34 9.75 1.19
CA TYR A 52 1.56 8.77 0.12
C TYR A 52 2.21 9.45 -1.10
N PRO A 53 2.78 8.67 -2.03
CA PRO A 53 3.07 9.17 -3.37
C PRO A 53 1.81 9.74 -4.02
N PHE A 54 1.99 10.55 -5.06
CA PHE A 54 0.90 11.20 -5.76
C PHE A 54 -0.19 10.20 -6.13
N SER A 55 -1.40 10.55 -5.79
CA SER A 55 -2.63 9.91 -6.25
C SER A 55 -2.75 10.03 -7.77
N TYR A 56 -3.67 9.25 -8.33
CA TYR A 56 -4.04 9.40 -9.73
C TYR A 56 -4.57 10.81 -10.04
N GLN A 57 -5.28 11.45 -9.11
CA GLN A 57 -5.78 12.80 -9.29
C GLN A 57 -4.64 13.80 -9.43
N GLU A 58 -3.69 13.79 -8.49
CA GLU A 58 -2.49 14.64 -8.53
C GLU A 58 -1.66 14.34 -9.79
N TYR A 59 -1.55 13.08 -10.20
CA TYR A 59 -0.91 12.70 -11.47
C TYR A 59 -1.57 13.40 -12.66
N THR A 60 -2.90 13.34 -12.78
CA THR A 60 -3.61 13.99 -13.90
C THR A 60 -3.52 15.51 -13.85
N GLU A 61 -3.53 16.11 -12.66
CA GLU A 61 -3.43 17.56 -12.47
C GLU A 61 -2.06 18.07 -12.92
N ILE A 62 -0.97 17.46 -12.42
CA ILE A 62 0.40 17.84 -12.75
C ILE A 62 0.71 17.62 -14.24
N ARG A 63 0.15 16.57 -14.84
CA ARG A 63 0.35 16.25 -16.26
C ARG A 63 -0.63 16.96 -17.19
N HIS A 64 -1.60 17.69 -16.66
CA HIS A 64 -2.70 18.31 -17.41
C HIS A 64 -3.45 17.31 -18.32
N LEU A 65 -3.77 16.14 -17.78
CA LEU A 65 -4.46 15.06 -18.48
C LEU A 65 -5.92 14.97 -18.06
N GLU A 66 -6.79 14.55 -18.98
CA GLU A 66 -8.14 14.16 -18.63
C GLU A 66 -8.15 12.83 -17.87
N GLN A 67 -9.14 12.65 -17.00
CA GLN A 67 -9.32 11.40 -16.25
C GLN A 67 -10.02 10.35 -17.12
N ASN A 68 -9.29 9.32 -17.52
CA ASN A 68 -9.77 8.24 -18.37
C ASN A 68 -8.85 7.02 -18.25
N ARG A 69 -9.17 5.93 -18.97
CA ARG A 69 -8.38 4.71 -18.98
C ARG A 69 -6.93 4.93 -19.41
N GLU A 70 -6.69 5.76 -20.42
CA GLU A 70 -5.35 6.00 -20.96
C GLU A 70 -4.45 6.66 -19.93
N SER A 71 -4.91 7.75 -19.30
CA SER A 71 -4.15 8.42 -18.23
C SER A 71 -3.99 7.54 -16.99
N TYR A 72 -4.97 6.70 -16.65
CA TYR A 72 -4.85 5.75 -15.54
C TYR A 72 -3.82 4.65 -15.83
N MET A 73 -3.76 4.13 -17.07
CA MET A 73 -2.72 3.21 -17.51
C MET A 73 -1.34 3.88 -17.54
N GLY A 74 -1.28 5.17 -17.89
CA GLY A 74 -0.08 6.00 -17.79
C GLY A 74 0.42 6.09 -16.35
N TYR A 75 -0.44 6.46 -15.41
CA TYR A 75 -0.15 6.49 -13.98
C TYR A 75 0.32 5.12 -13.47
N MET A 76 -0.38 4.05 -13.85
CA MET A 76 -0.04 2.68 -13.47
C MET A 76 1.36 2.23 -13.94
N ASN A 77 1.81 2.71 -15.09
CA ASN A 77 3.11 2.36 -15.67
C ASN A 77 4.25 3.30 -15.26
N THR A 78 3.93 4.46 -14.65
CA THR A 78 4.92 5.43 -14.18
C THR A 78 5.08 5.42 -12.67
N GLY A 79 3.97 5.37 -11.93
CA GLY A 79 3.93 5.53 -10.48
C GLY A 79 3.61 6.97 -10.06
N GLY A 80 3.58 7.20 -8.76
CA GLY A 80 3.26 8.47 -8.11
C GLY A 80 4.44 9.15 -7.41
N ILE A 81 5.67 8.64 -7.53
CA ILE A 81 6.84 9.26 -6.87
C ILE A 81 7.06 10.68 -7.42
N PRO A 82 6.99 11.74 -6.58
CA PRO A 82 6.96 13.12 -7.06
C PRO A 82 8.11 13.55 -7.96
N GLU A 83 9.34 13.10 -7.67
CA GLU A 83 10.51 13.51 -8.46
C GLU A 83 10.46 12.97 -9.91
N LEU A 84 9.74 11.86 -10.17
CA LEU A 84 9.62 11.29 -11.51
C LEU A 84 8.93 12.22 -12.52
N PHE A 85 8.20 13.23 -12.02
CA PHE A 85 7.45 14.20 -12.82
C PHE A 85 8.29 15.40 -13.25
N VAL A 86 9.43 15.62 -12.57
CA VAL A 86 10.36 16.72 -12.86
C VAL A 86 11.57 16.22 -13.67
N LEU A 87 11.87 14.92 -13.56
CA LEU A 87 12.96 14.29 -14.31
C LEU A 87 12.63 14.17 -15.81
N PRO A 88 13.66 14.20 -16.68
CA PRO A 88 13.48 13.87 -18.09
C PRO A 88 12.83 12.50 -18.27
N GLU A 89 11.91 12.37 -19.23
CA GLU A 89 11.24 11.13 -19.59
C GLU A 89 12.16 10.15 -20.33
N LYS A 90 13.25 9.78 -19.67
CA LYS A 90 14.22 8.81 -20.12
C LYS A 90 14.26 7.70 -19.08
N GLN A 91 13.88 6.50 -19.51
CA GLN A 91 13.75 5.33 -18.63
C GLN A 91 15.02 5.07 -17.81
N GLU A 92 16.20 5.27 -18.37
CA GLU A 92 17.48 5.10 -17.67
C GLU A 92 17.66 6.11 -16.52
N VAL A 93 17.28 7.38 -16.73
CA VAL A 93 17.38 8.43 -15.71
C VAL A 93 16.43 8.12 -14.55
N GLN A 94 15.18 7.79 -14.86
CA GLN A 94 14.16 7.43 -13.87
C GLN A 94 14.56 6.17 -13.09
N ARG A 95 15.09 5.15 -13.77
CA ARG A 95 15.60 3.93 -13.14
C ARG A 95 16.77 4.21 -12.20
N ASN A 96 17.74 5.02 -12.62
CA ASN A 96 18.89 5.36 -11.78
C ASN A 96 18.46 6.16 -10.54
N TYR A 97 17.55 7.12 -10.71
CA TYR A 97 16.96 7.85 -9.59
C TYR A 97 16.25 6.92 -8.60
N LEU A 98 15.38 6.03 -9.09
CA LEU A 98 14.64 5.10 -8.24
C LEU A 98 15.55 4.11 -7.52
N SER A 99 16.64 3.67 -8.17
CA SER A 99 17.64 2.84 -7.52
C SER A 99 18.29 3.59 -6.36
N ALA A 100 18.72 4.84 -6.59
CA ALA A 100 19.33 5.67 -5.55
C ALA A 100 18.36 6.00 -4.41
N LEU A 101 17.09 6.24 -4.71
CA LEU A 101 16.04 6.45 -3.72
C LEU A 101 15.85 5.20 -2.86
N LYS A 102 15.67 4.02 -3.49
CA LYS A 102 15.57 2.73 -2.80
C LYS A 102 16.80 2.47 -1.92
N ASP A 103 18.01 2.63 -2.46
CA ASP A 103 19.25 2.40 -1.72
C ASP A 103 19.36 3.36 -0.52
N THR A 104 18.94 4.61 -0.67
CA THR A 104 18.94 5.60 0.41
C THR A 104 17.97 5.22 1.53
N ILE A 105 16.75 4.80 1.20
CA ILE A 105 15.74 4.36 2.18
C ILE A 105 16.23 3.11 2.91
N LEU A 106 16.65 2.08 2.16
CA LEU A 106 17.16 0.84 2.76
C LEU A 106 18.37 1.12 3.67
N LEU A 107 19.28 2.00 3.27
CA LEU A 107 20.46 2.32 4.07
C LEU A 107 20.12 3.14 5.31
N LYS A 108 19.47 4.29 5.15
CA LYS A 108 19.28 5.27 6.24
C LYS A 108 18.13 4.89 7.16
N ASP A 109 16.99 4.50 6.58
CA ASP A 109 15.77 4.28 7.35
C ASP A 109 15.71 2.86 7.94
N ILE A 110 16.47 1.91 7.39
CA ILE A 110 16.47 0.51 7.84
C ILE A 110 17.85 0.04 8.34
N ILE A 111 18.86 -0.05 7.47
CA ILE A 111 20.14 -0.70 7.80
C ILE A 111 20.84 -0.02 8.97
N GLN A 112 20.99 1.30 8.93
CA GLN A 112 21.64 2.07 9.99
C GLN A 112 20.79 2.07 11.27
N ARG A 113 19.47 2.23 11.15
CA ARG A 113 18.55 2.31 12.29
C ARG A 113 18.46 1.01 13.09
N TYR A 114 18.35 -0.13 12.40
CA TYR A 114 18.17 -1.43 13.04
C TYR A 114 19.47 -2.24 13.14
N SER A 115 20.61 -1.64 12.77
CA SER A 115 21.93 -2.32 12.75
C SER A 115 21.87 -3.68 12.03
N ILE A 116 21.31 -3.65 10.82
CA ILE A 116 21.04 -4.85 10.02
C ILE A 116 22.35 -5.58 9.71
N ARG A 117 22.42 -6.85 10.12
CA ARG A 117 23.58 -7.72 9.91
C ARG A 117 23.71 -8.22 8.48
N ASP A 118 22.58 -8.39 7.79
CA ASP A 118 22.55 -8.91 6.43
C ASP A 118 21.76 -7.96 5.49
N PRO A 119 22.40 -6.85 5.06
CA PRO A 119 21.79 -5.91 4.11
C PRO A 119 21.30 -6.56 2.82
N ARG A 120 21.98 -7.63 2.38
CA ARG A 120 21.63 -8.31 1.14
C ARG A 120 20.31 -9.08 1.29
N LEU A 121 20.02 -9.63 2.46
CA LEU A 121 18.75 -10.32 2.71
C LEU A 121 17.59 -9.32 2.69
N LEU A 122 17.80 -8.14 3.28
CA LEU A 122 16.82 -7.06 3.26
C LEU A 122 16.52 -6.62 1.82
N GLU A 123 17.54 -6.42 1.00
CA GLU A 123 17.36 -6.03 -0.40
C GLU A 123 16.63 -7.10 -1.22
N ASP A 124 17.01 -8.37 -1.06
CA ASP A 124 16.35 -9.47 -1.76
C ASP A 124 14.90 -9.67 -1.25
N LEU A 125 14.62 -9.41 0.03
CA LEU A 125 13.26 -9.42 0.60
C LEU A 125 12.41 -8.31 0.02
N PHE A 126 12.94 -7.09 -0.10
CA PHE A 126 12.22 -6.00 -0.75
C PHE A 126 11.91 -6.34 -2.21
N ALA A 127 12.89 -6.86 -2.96
CA ALA A 127 12.68 -7.32 -4.33
C ALA A 127 11.61 -8.43 -4.42
N PHE A 128 11.62 -9.37 -3.46
CA PHE A 128 10.61 -10.43 -3.36
C PHE A 128 9.20 -9.85 -3.13
N LEU A 129 9.05 -8.90 -2.20
CA LEU A 129 7.76 -8.25 -1.94
C LEU A 129 7.26 -7.48 -3.16
N VAL A 130 8.12 -6.75 -3.87
CA VAL A 130 7.74 -6.05 -5.10
C VAL A 130 7.33 -7.03 -6.21
N GLY A 131 8.04 -8.15 -6.33
CA GLY A 131 7.71 -9.22 -7.27
C GLY A 131 6.34 -9.85 -6.99
N ASN A 132 6.01 -10.03 -5.71
CA ASN A 132 4.80 -10.70 -5.24
C ASN A 132 3.72 -9.74 -4.70
N ALA A 133 3.81 -8.44 -5.02
CA ALA A 133 2.81 -7.46 -4.61
C ALA A 133 1.39 -7.91 -4.98
N SER A 134 0.44 -7.68 -4.08
CA SER A 134 -0.96 -8.10 -4.20
C SER A 134 -1.22 -9.62 -4.17
N ASN A 135 -0.19 -10.45 -3.96
CA ASN A 135 -0.37 -11.89 -3.75
C ASN A 135 -0.27 -12.25 -2.27
N LEU A 136 -0.89 -13.38 -1.90
CA LEU A 136 -0.76 -13.93 -0.55
C LEU A 136 0.66 -14.42 -0.30
N VAL A 137 1.25 -13.94 0.79
CA VAL A 137 2.59 -14.31 1.23
C VAL A 137 2.53 -14.83 2.66
N SER A 138 3.26 -15.91 2.93
CA SER A 138 3.58 -16.34 4.30
C SER A 138 5.09 -16.23 4.53
N ILE A 139 5.47 -15.85 5.75
CA ILE A 139 6.88 -15.76 6.14
C ILE A 139 7.57 -17.12 5.99
N GLY A 140 6.87 -18.22 6.31
CA GLY A 140 7.39 -19.57 6.11
C GLY A 140 7.71 -19.90 4.64
N ASN A 141 6.84 -19.49 3.71
CA ASN A 141 7.09 -19.69 2.28
C ASN A 141 8.29 -18.87 1.79
N ILE A 142 8.49 -17.66 2.32
CA ILE A 142 9.65 -16.83 2.01
C ILE A 142 10.94 -17.50 2.50
N VAL A 143 10.96 -18.00 3.73
CA VAL A 143 12.13 -18.73 4.27
C VAL A 143 12.47 -19.93 3.39
N ASN A 144 11.46 -20.70 2.97
CA ASN A 144 11.65 -21.84 2.08
C ASN A 144 12.15 -21.43 0.68
N TYR A 145 11.63 -20.31 0.14
CA TYR A 145 12.08 -19.74 -1.13
C TYR A 145 13.58 -19.42 -1.07
N PHE A 146 14.04 -18.64 -0.08
CA PHE A 146 15.46 -18.31 0.06
C PHE A 146 16.34 -19.53 0.32
N LYS A 147 15.84 -20.49 1.10
CA LYS A 147 16.53 -21.77 1.31
C LYS A 147 16.77 -22.53 0.00
N SER A 148 15.78 -22.52 -0.91
CA SER A 148 15.92 -23.15 -2.24
C SER A 148 16.93 -22.43 -3.14
N GLN A 149 17.14 -21.12 -2.92
CA GLN A 149 18.17 -20.31 -3.58
C GLN A 149 19.56 -20.45 -2.92
N GLY A 150 19.73 -21.41 -1.99
CA GLY A 150 21.01 -21.65 -1.32
C GLY A 150 21.30 -20.70 -0.14
N ARG A 151 20.32 -19.86 0.25
CA ARG A 151 20.48 -18.90 1.35
C ARG A 151 19.75 -19.37 2.61
N LYS A 152 20.48 -19.56 3.71
CA LYS A 152 19.87 -19.87 5.01
C LYS A 152 19.40 -18.58 5.69
N THR A 153 18.13 -18.56 6.11
CA THR A 153 17.55 -17.49 6.93
C THR A 153 16.56 -18.11 7.94
N SER A 154 16.15 -17.35 8.95
CA SER A 154 15.16 -17.77 9.95
C SER A 154 13.83 -17.04 9.76
N TYR A 155 12.76 -17.61 10.33
CA TYR A 155 11.45 -16.96 10.36
C TYR A 155 11.53 -15.57 11.00
N ASP A 156 12.16 -15.46 12.18
CA ASP A 156 12.26 -14.20 12.92
C ASP A 156 13.04 -13.14 12.16
N ALA A 157 14.10 -13.51 11.44
CA ALA A 157 14.87 -12.57 10.64
C ALA A 157 14.04 -12.02 9.47
N VAL A 158 13.32 -12.90 8.76
CA VAL A 158 12.43 -12.50 7.66
C VAL A 158 11.29 -11.62 8.18
N ALA A 159 10.63 -12.05 9.27
CA ALA A 159 9.55 -11.29 9.89
C ALA A 159 9.99 -9.89 10.31
N ALA A 160 11.14 -9.78 10.98
CA ALA A 160 11.69 -8.50 11.40
C ALA A 160 12.02 -7.60 10.20
N TYR A 161 12.66 -8.14 9.16
CA TYR A 161 13.06 -7.34 8.00
C TYR A 161 11.86 -6.85 7.20
N ILE A 162 10.81 -7.66 7.07
CA ILE A 162 9.53 -7.22 6.49
C ILE A 162 8.92 -6.10 7.34
N GLY A 163 8.90 -6.25 8.66
CA GLY A 163 8.43 -5.19 9.57
C GLY A 163 9.21 -3.89 9.41
N TYR A 164 10.52 -3.94 9.17
CA TYR A 164 11.32 -2.73 8.90
C TYR A 164 11.01 -2.09 7.53
N ILE A 165 10.69 -2.91 6.52
CA ILE A 165 10.22 -2.43 5.21
C ILE A 165 8.88 -1.71 5.38
N GLU A 166 7.97 -2.26 6.19
CA GLU A 166 6.70 -1.60 6.56
C GLU A 166 6.92 -0.29 7.32
N ASP A 167 7.80 -0.30 8.34
CA ASP A 167 8.11 0.88 9.15
C ASP A 167 8.63 2.06 8.29
N SER A 168 9.31 1.74 7.18
CA SER A 168 9.86 2.70 6.20
C SER A 168 8.90 3.11 5.09
N PHE A 169 7.62 2.71 5.16
CA PHE A 169 6.59 2.99 4.16
C PHE A 169 6.91 2.48 2.76
N LEU A 170 7.78 1.48 2.61
CA LEU A 170 8.10 0.88 1.30
C LEU A 170 7.03 -0.13 0.87
N ALA A 171 6.41 -0.81 1.83
CA ALA A 171 5.30 -1.72 1.62
C ALA A 171 4.30 -1.63 2.78
N TYR A 172 3.08 -2.04 2.52
CA TYR A 172 1.99 -2.06 3.48
C TYR A 172 1.40 -3.45 3.56
N ARG A 173 1.30 -3.99 4.76
CA ARG A 173 0.63 -5.26 5.00
C ARG A 173 -0.88 -5.07 5.06
N CYS A 174 -1.59 -5.92 4.35
CA CYS A 174 -3.04 -6.04 4.39
C CYS A 174 -3.38 -7.39 5.01
N GLU A 175 -3.92 -7.34 6.24
CA GLU A 175 -4.30 -8.53 6.97
C GLU A 175 -5.55 -9.18 6.35
N ARG A 176 -5.70 -10.48 6.60
CA ARG A 176 -6.85 -11.24 6.15
C ARG A 176 -7.95 -11.20 7.20
N PHE A 177 -9.18 -10.96 6.78
CA PHE A 177 -10.35 -10.92 7.63
C PHE A 177 -11.32 -12.05 7.24
N ASP A 178 -11.67 -12.91 8.20
CA ASP A 178 -12.75 -13.87 8.02
C ASP A 178 -14.09 -13.14 8.13
N LEU A 179 -14.81 -13.07 7.02
CA LEU A 179 -16.11 -12.41 6.94
C LEU A 179 -17.17 -13.13 7.78
N ARG A 180 -16.98 -14.42 8.10
CA ARG A 180 -17.91 -15.23 8.89
C ARG A 180 -17.59 -15.21 10.37
N GLY A 181 -16.36 -15.59 10.72
CA GLY A 181 -15.87 -15.59 12.10
C GLY A 181 -15.67 -14.19 12.67
N LYS A 182 -15.63 -13.16 11.79
CA LYS A 182 -15.38 -11.76 12.13
C LYS A 182 -14.05 -11.57 12.87
N GLU A 183 -13.03 -12.32 12.46
CA GLU A 183 -11.71 -12.31 13.07
C GLU A 183 -10.60 -12.11 12.04
N ILE A 184 -9.44 -11.66 12.51
CA ILE A 184 -8.24 -11.54 11.67
C ILE A 184 -7.59 -12.92 11.59
N LEU A 185 -7.37 -13.39 10.36
CA LEU A 185 -6.72 -14.66 10.08
C LEU A 185 -5.20 -14.48 10.13
N SER A 186 -4.54 -15.35 10.91
CA SER A 186 -3.08 -15.35 11.04
C SER A 186 -2.38 -16.18 9.94
N GLY A 187 -1.09 -15.91 9.74
CA GLY A 187 -0.18 -16.77 8.96
C GLY A 187 0.11 -16.30 7.53
N THR A 188 -0.90 -15.84 6.78
CA THR A 188 -0.72 -15.22 5.46
C THR A 188 -1.31 -13.83 5.41
N ALA A 189 -0.65 -12.93 4.68
CA ALA A 189 -1.12 -11.58 4.40
C ALA A 189 -0.78 -11.19 2.96
N LYS A 190 -1.48 -10.20 2.41
CA LYS A 190 -1.04 -9.53 1.18
C LYS A 190 -0.15 -8.35 1.54
N TYR A 191 0.80 -8.04 0.67
CA TYR A 191 1.62 -6.84 0.78
C TYR A 191 1.44 -6.00 -0.48
N TYR A 192 1.21 -4.71 -0.29
CA TYR A 192 1.08 -3.72 -1.35
C TYR A 192 2.25 -2.76 -1.28
N ILE A 193 2.87 -2.48 -2.42
CA ILE A 193 4.03 -1.59 -2.49
C ILE A 193 3.55 -0.16 -2.53
N ASN A 194 4.27 0.72 -1.85
CA ASN A 194 3.91 2.13 -1.77
C ASN A 194 3.85 2.84 -3.13
N ASP A 195 4.61 2.36 -4.10
CA ASP A 195 4.57 2.86 -5.46
C ASP A 195 4.91 1.77 -6.50
N LEU A 196 4.17 1.74 -7.61
CA LEU A 196 4.43 0.83 -8.72
C LEU A 196 5.72 1.14 -9.48
N ALA A 197 6.31 2.32 -9.33
CA ALA A 197 7.59 2.71 -9.93
C ALA A 197 8.72 1.74 -9.57
N PHE A 198 8.76 1.23 -8.33
CA PHE A 198 9.77 0.23 -7.95
C PHE A 198 9.67 -1.02 -8.83
N LYS A 199 8.45 -1.48 -9.12
CA LYS A 199 8.23 -2.62 -10.02
C LYS A 199 8.54 -2.26 -11.47
N ASN A 200 8.01 -1.14 -11.94
CA ASN A 200 8.09 -0.74 -13.34
C ASN A 200 9.55 -0.48 -13.79
N PHE A 201 10.41 0.05 -12.92
CA PHE A 201 11.77 0.45 -13.29
C PHE A 201 12.89 -0.41 -12.70
N LEU A 202 12.73 -0.96 -11.48
CA LEU A 202 13.81 -1.71 -10.81
C LEU A 202 13.66 -3.22 -10.90
N TYR A 203 12.42 -3.72 -10.82
CA TYR A 203 12.13 -5.15 -10.79
C TYR A 203 11.16 -5.58 -11.92
N PRO A 204 11.50 -5.32 -13.20
CA PRO A 204 10.68 -5.76 -14.32
C PRO A 204 10.69 -7.29 -14.40
N GLY A 205 9.58 -7.92 -14.02
CA GLY A 205 9.36 -9.36 -14.12
C GLY A 205 8.45 -9.74 -15.30
N THR A 206 8.46 -11.02 -15.69
CA THR A 206 7.72 -11.54 -16.86
C THR A 206 6.27 -11.92 -16.59
N ALA A 207 5.82 -11.91 -15.33
CA ALA A 207 4.44 -12.21 -14.99
C ALA A 207 4.06 -11.46 -13.71
N TYR A 208 3.15 -10.51 -13.83
CA TYR A 208 1.81 -10.50 -13.25
C TYR A 208 1.00 -9.54 -14.15
N GLY A 209 -0.30 -9.75 -14.37
CA GLY A 209 -1.09 -9.00 -15.37
C GLY A 209 -1.48 -7.58 -14.94
N VAL A 210 -2.24 -6.83 -15.74
CA VAL A 210 -2.71 -5.47 -15.32
C VAL A 210 -3.49 -5.50 -13.99
N GLY A 211 -4.14 -6.61 -13.66
CA GLY A 211 -4.93 -6.81 -12.43
C GLY A 211 -4.19 -6.52 -11.11
N TYR A 212 -2.98 -7.06 -10.90
CA TYR A 212 -2.28 -6.84 -9.61
C TYR A 212 -1.85 -5.37 -9.43
N LYS A 213 -1.54 -4.68 -10.53
CA LYS A 213 -1.20 -3.25 -10.50
C LYS A 213 -2.43 -2.44 -10.10
N LEU A 214 -3.58 -2.76 -10.71
CA LEU A 214 -4.85 -2.16 -10.35
C LEU A 214 -5.17 -2.39 -8.87
N GLU A 215 -5.10 -3.64 -8.40
CA GLU A 215 -5.36 -3.99 -7.00
C GLU A 215 -4.47 -3.18 -6.04
N ASN A 216 -3.16 -3.06 -6.33
CA ASN A 216 -2.25 -2.24 -5.52
C ASN A 216 -2.63 -0.76 -5.52
N LEU A 217 -3.05 -0.18 -6.66
CA LEU A 217 -3.47 1.22 -6.72
C LEU A 217 -4.79 1.45 -5.96
N VAL A 218 -5.74 0.52 -6.08
CA VAL A 218 -7.01 0.55 -5.32
C VAL A 218 -6.72 0.51 -3.81
N TYR A 219 -5.81 -0.38 -3.37
CA TYR A 219 -5.40 -0.45 -1.97
C TYR A 219 -4.83 0.88 -1.46
N LEU A 220 -3.90 1.49 -2.21
CA LEU A 220 -3.31 2.78 -1.83
C LEU A 220 -4.36 3.91 -1.80
N GLU A 221 -5.33 3.88 -2.71
CA GLU A 221 -6.42 4.86 -2.73
C GLU A 221 -7.35 4.72 -1.51
N LEU A 222 -7.66 3.49 -1.10
CA LEU A 222 -8.42 3.23 0.14
C LEU A 222 -7.67 3.72 1.38
N LEU A 223 -6.35 3.48 1.46
CA LEU A 223 -5.52 4.00 2.55
C LEU A 223 -5.49 5.53 2.57
N ARG A 224 -5.32 6.15 1.39
CA ARG A 224 -5.32 7.62 1.24
C ARG A 224 -6.64 8.24 1.67
N ALA A 225 -7.76 7.56 1.41
CA ALA A 225 -9.08 7.97 1.88
C ALA A 225 -9.32 7.69 3.38
N GLY A 226 -8.35 7.09 4.09
CA GLY A 226 -8.40 6.88 5.55
C GLY A 226 -9.21 5.66 5.97
N TYR A 227 -9.29 4.63 5.13
CA TYR A 227 -9.90 3.34 5.49
C TYR A 227 -8.88 2.42 6.16
N ASP A 228 -9.34 1.65 7.14
CA ASP A 228 -8.70 0.40 7.55
C ASP A 228 -9.04 -0.68 6.51
N VAL A 229 -8.03 -1.27 5.88
CA VAL A 229 -8.22 -2.16 4.73
C VAL A 229 -7.74 -3.57 5.06
N TYR A 230 -8.59 -4.54 4.76
CA TYR A 230 -8.33 -5.97 4.91
C TYR A 230 -8.63 -6.71 3.61
N THR A 231 -8.06 -7.89 3.42
CA THR A 231 -8.54 -8.84 2.42
C THR A 231 -9.62 -9.72 3.03
N GLY A 232 -10.71 -9.96 2.31
CA GLY A 232 -11.86 -10.72 2.82
C GLY A 232 -11.78 -12.19 2.42
N CYS A 233 -12.04 -13.09 3.37
CA CYS A 233 -12.24 -14.51 3.08
C CYS A 233 -13.68 -14.91 3.45
N ALA A 234 -14.43 -15.44 2.48
CA ALA A 234 -15.75 -16.03 2.71
C ALA A 234 -15.85 -17.41 2.03
N LYS A 235 -15.85 -18.48 2.83
CA LYS A 235 -15.80 -19.87 2.33
C LYS A 235 -14.53 -20.12 1.50
N GLU A 236 -14.70 -20.36 0.19
CA GLU A 236 -13.65 -20.55 -0.82
C GLU A 236 -13.50 -19.34 -1.74
N LYS A 237 -14.25 -18.24 -1.49
CA LYS A 237 -14.20 -17.03 -2.30
C LYS A 237 -13.43 -15.94 -1.53
N GLU A 238 -12.52 -15.30 -2.24
CA GLU A 238 -11.78 -14.14 -1.76
C GLU A 238 -12.51 -12.87 -2.22
N VAL A 239 -12.55 -11.88 -1.34
CA VAL A 239 -12.94 -10.50 -1.64
C VAL A 239 -11.66 -9.70 -1.54
N ASP A 240 -11.28 -8.98 -2.59
CA ASP A 240 -9.99 -8.28 -2.62
C ASP A 240 -9.85 -7.32 -1.44
N PHE A 241 -10.89 -6.53 -1.15
CA PHE A 241 -10.87 -5.57 -0.05
C PHE A 241 -12.15 -5.53 0.79
N VAL A 242 -11.95 -5.42 2.09
CA VAL A 242 -12.91 -5.01 3.11
C VAL A 242 -12.36 -3.71 3.69
N ALA A 243 -12.94 -2.57 3.29
CA ALA A 243 -12.52 -1.26 3.72
C ALA A 243 -13.48 -0.72 4.80
N ARG A 244 -12.95 -0.29 5.94
CA ARG A 244 -13.75 0.24 7.07
C ARG A 244 -13.29 1.65 7.46
N LYS A 245 -14.24 2.56 7.65
CA LYS A 245 -14.00 3.92 8.13
C LYS A 245 -15.17 4.38 8.99
N GLY A 246 -14.99 4.35 10.31
CA GLY A 246 -16.09 4.54 11.27
C GLY A 246 -17.19 3.50 11.04
N ASP A 247 -18.43 3.96 10.84
CA ASP A 247 -19.59 3.08 10.58
C ASP A 247 -19.72 2.66 9.10
N ARG A 248 -18.88 3.19 8.21
CA ARG A 248 -18.88 2.83 6.79
C ARG A 248 -18.04 1.59 6.56
N THR A 249 -18.63 0.56 5.97
CA THR A 249 -17.93 -0.60 5.43
C THR A 249 -18.21 -0.69 3.93
N VAL A 250 -17.16 -0.95 3.15
CA VAL A 250 -17.24 -1.15 1.70
C VAL A 250 -16.49 -2.44 1.34
N TYR A 251 -17.13 -3.31 0.58
CA TYR A 251 -16.50 -4.49 -0.02
C TYR A 251 -16.15 -4.19 -1.46
N LEU A 252 -14.89 -4.42 -1.85
CA LEU A 252 -14.43 -4.17 -3.21
C LEU A 252 -13.83 -5.42 -3.84
N GLN A 253 -14.16 -5.63 -5.11
CA GLN A 253 -13.46 -6.53 -6.00
C GLN A 253 -12.81 -5.70 -7.12
N SER A 254 -11.56 -6.00 -7.46
CA SER A 254 -10.81 -5.33 -8.52
C SER A 254 -10.55 -6.27 -9.69
N THR A 255 -10.75 -5.81 -10.91
CA THR A 255 -10.54 -6.64 -12.10
C THR A 255 -10.04 -5.81 -13.27
N TYR A 256 -9.24 -6.41 -14.14
CA TYR A 256 -8.72 -5.68 -15.30
C TYR A 256 -9.87 -5.23 -16.23
N MET A 257 -10.69 -6.16 -16.68
CA MET A 257 -11.82 -5.92 -17.58
C MET A 257 -12.92 -6.95 -17.35
N LEU A 258 -14.18 -6.56 -17.53
CA LEU A 258 -15.36 -7.42 -17.45
C LEU A 258 -15.84 -7.80 -18.87
N VAL A 259 -14.97 -8.45 -19.63
CA VAL A 259 -15.20 -8.75 -21.06
C VAL A 259 -16.18 -9.89 -21.32
N ASP A 260 -16.27 -10.86 -20.40
CA ASP A 260 -17.04 -12.08 -20.59
C ASP A 260 -17.86 -12.45 -19.34
N GLU A 261 -18.94 -13.21 -19.57
CA GLU A 261 -19.89 -13.57 -18.53
C GLU A 261 -19.26 -14.44 -17.43
N GLN A 262 -18.24 -15.24 -17.74
CA GLN A 262 -17.55 -16.06 -16.75
C GLN A 262 -16.71 -15.19 -15.80
N THR A 263 -15.98 -14.21 -16.34
CA THR A 263 -15.25 -13.23 -15.54
C THR A 263 -16.22 -12.42 -14.68
N MET A 264 -17.31 -11.89 -15.25
CA MET A 264 -18.35 -11.18 -14.48
C MET A 264 -18.92 -12.04 -13.35
N ARG A 265 -19.37 -13.26 -13.64
CA ARG A 265 -19.92 -14.16 -12.62
C ARG A 265 -18.90 -14.41 -11.51
N ARG A 266 -17.61 -14.57 -11.83
CA ARG A 266 -16.56 -14.78 -10.83
C ARG A 266 -16.37 -13.57 -9.92
N GLU A 267 -16.23 -12.37 -10.48
CA GLU A 267 -15.95 -11.15 -9.71
C GLU A 267 -17.14 -10.73 -8.84
N TYR A 268 -18.38 -10.93 -9.30
CA TYR A 268 -19.58 -10.60 -8.52
C TYR A 268 -19.91 -11.67 -7.47
N ALA A 269 -19.61 -12.94 -7.76
CA ALA A 269 -19.94 -14.07 -6.91
C ALA A 269 -19.34 -14.03 -5.50
N SER A 270 -18.20 -13.37 -5.29
CA SER A 270 -17.60 -13.19 -3.96
C SER A 270 -18.42 -12.20 -3.13
N LEU A 271 -18.74 -11.04 -3.73
CA LEU A 271 -19.53 -9.97 -3.12
C LEU A 271 -20.99 -10.39 -2.85
N GLU A 272 -21.64 -11.10 -3.78
CA GLU A 272 -23.01 -11.63 -3.62
C GLU A 272 -23.12 -12.62 -2.44
N SER A 273 -22.01 -13.25 -2.05
CA SER A 273 -22.01 -14.21 -0.94
C SER A 273 -22.04 -13.54 0.44
N ILE A 274 -21.84 -12.23 0.50
CA ILE A 274 -21.85 -11.43 1.72
C ILE A 274 -23.30 -11.01 2.02
N GLN A 275 -23.82 -11.45 3.16
CA GLN A 275 -25.25 -11.34 3.48
C GLN A 275 -25.67 -10.04 4.18
N ASP A 276 -24.74 -9.15 4.49
CA ASP A 276 -25.09 -7.83 5.02
C ASP A 276 -25.43 -6.83 3.91
N ASN A 277 -25.85 -5.63 4.33
CA ASN A 277 -26.30 -4.56 3.45
C ASN A 277 -25.26 -3.45 3.27
N TYR A 278 -23.99 -3.70 3.62
CA TYR A 278 -22.95 -2.72 3.35
C TYR A 278 -22.67 -2.61 1.86
N GLU A 279 -22.04 -1.49 1.48
CA GLU A 279 -21.75 -1.15 0.08
C GLU A 279 -20.81 -2.19 -0.55
N LYS A 280 -21.10 -2.53 -1.82
CA LYS A 280 -20.33 -3.52 -2.59
C LYS A 280 -19.99 -2.94 -3.94
N LEU A 281 -18.70 -2.92 -4.29
CA LEU A 281 -18.18 -2.31 -5.51
C LEU A 281 -17.37 -3.33 -6.33
N VAL A 282 -17.51 -3.26 -7.65
CA VAL A 282 -16.55 -3.86 -8.58
C VAL A 282 -15.83 -2.74 -9.30
N VAL A 283 -14.49 -2.68 -9.15
CA VAL A 283 -13.63 -1.67 -9.74
C VAL A 283 -12.89 -2.26 -10.93
N SER A 284 -13.00 -1.63 -12.11
CA SER A 284 -12.30 -2.12 -13.32
C SER A 284 -11.72 -1.01 -14.20
N LEU A 285 -11.02 -1.42 -15.27
CA LEU A 285 -10.55 -0.53 -16.34
C LEU A 285 -11.48 -0.52 -17.56
N ASP A 286 -12.72 -0.98 -17.43
CA ASP A 286 -13.72 -0.90 -18.50
C ASP A 286 -14.02 0.58 -18.84
N ASP A 287 -14.09 0.91 -20.14
CA ASP A 287 -14.34 2.29 -20.59
C ASP A 287 -15.74 2.80 -20.19
N PHE A 288 -16.69 1.88 -20.08
CA PHE A 288 -18.09 2.14 -19.77
C PHE A 288 -18.44 1.63 -18.38
N CYS A 289 -19.32 2.36 -17.69
CA CYS A 289 -19.88 1.89 -16.45
C CYS A 289 -20.99 0.86 -16.72
N LEU A 290 -20.83 -0.35 -16.22
CA LEU A 290 -21.86 -1.38 -16.28
C LEU A 290 -23.02 -1.05 -15.32
N PRO A 291 -24.26 -1.47 -15.64
CA PRO A 291 -25.38 -1.31 -14.73
C PRO A 291 -25.11 -2.06 -13.42
N SER A 292 -25.75 -1.60 -12.33
CA SER A 292 -25.68 -2.31 -11.05
C SER A 292 -26.28 -3.71 -11.19
N ASN A 293 -25.66 -4.68 -10.54
CA ASN A 293 -26.08 -6.08 -10.49
C ASN A 293 -26.39 -6.46 -9.05
N GLU A 294 -27.66 -6.75 -8.73
CA GLU A 294 -28.11 -7.14 -7.38
C GLU A 294 -27.63 -6.19 -6.26
N GLY A 295 -27.58 -4.87 -6.55
CA GLY A 295 -27.12 -3.85 -5.60
C GLY A 295 -25.59 -3.68 -5.52
N ILE A 296 -24.81 -4.47 -6.26
CA ILE A 296 -23.37 -4.28 -6.44
C ILE A 296 -23.16 -3.23 -7.52
N ARG A 297 -22.36 -2.21 -7.23
CA ARG A 297 -22.10 -1.09 -8.14
C ARG A 297 -20.78 -1.30 -8.88
N HIS A 298 -20.82 -1.13 -10.20
CA HIS A 298 -19.61 -1.05 -10.99
C HIS A 298 -19.02 0.37 -10.96
N VAL A 299 -17.70 0.47 -10.86
CA VAL A 299 -16.96 1.73 -10.77
C VAL A 299 -15.71 1.65 -11.66
N ARG A 300 -15.46 2.69 -12.45
CA ARG A 300 -14.24 2.76 -13.24
C ARG A 300 -13.09 3.19 -12.32
N ALA A 301 -11.91 2.61 -12.46
CA ALA A 301 -10.81 2.81 -11.51
C ALA A 301 -10.44 4.29 -11.30
N TRP A 302 -10.50 5.10 -12.35
CA TRP A 302 -10.23 6.54 -12.29
C TRP A 302 -11.32 7.37 -11.59
N GLU A 303 -12.47 6.78 -11.27
CA GLU A 303 -13.57 7.44 -10.57
C GLU A 303 -13.69 7.02 -9.10
N LEU A 304 -12.88 6.05 -8.66
CA LEU A 304 -12.98 5.46 -7.32
C LEU A 304 -12.87 6.53 -6.22
N HIS A 305 -11.96 7.49 -6.37
CA HIS A 305 -11.74 8.55 -5.39
C HIS A 305 -13.03 9.31 -5.04
N GLY A 306 -13.87 9.60 -6.03
CA GLY A 306 -15.11 10.37 -5.82
C GLY A 306 -16.16 9.64 -4.98
N LEU A 307 -15.93 8.37 -4.64
CA LEU A 307 -16.84 7.55 -3.84
C LEU A 307 -16.35 7.30 -2.42
N LEU A 308 -15.05 7.47 -2.14
CA LEU A 308 -14.43 7.09 -0.87
C LEU A 308 -14.58 8.17 0.19
#